data_AF-A0AAE9E8B8-F1
#
_entry.id   AF-A0AAE9E8B8-F1
#
_cell.length_a   1.000
_cell.length_b   1.000
_cell.length_c   1.000
_cell.angle_alpha   90.00
_cell.angle_beta   90.00
_cell.angle_gamma   90.00
#
_symmetry.space_group_name_H-M   'P 1'
#
loop_
_entity.id
_entity.type
_entity.pdbx_description
1 polymer ?
#
loop_
_entity_poly.entity_id
_entity_poly.type
_entity_poly.pdbx_seq_one_letter_code
_entity_poly.pdbx_strand_id
1 'polypeptide(L)'
;MDQWKSAKTLQISNFVKNVPVGSLIHFNLIKMDLFEVSLEMILSLKEAFLRSPHMMNYEISFRKSDAEEHLVELFGEDFELESFWYFGIPDDLENVISFGFGSNFIVFERILRNIVPIGARIL
;
A
#
# COMPACT_ATOMS: atom_id res chain seq x y z
N MET A 1 28.33 -4.32 11.90
CA MET A 1 27.72 -5.24 10.92
C MET A 1 26.25 -4.88 10.85
N ASP A 2 25.83 -4.21 9.78
CA ASP A 2 24.47 -3.65 9.66
C ASP A 2 23.60 -4.58 8.81
N GLN A 3 23.32 -5.80 9.29
CA GLN A 3 22.52 -6.79 8.55
C GLN A 3 21.11 -6.28 8.22
N TRP A 4 20.59 -5.32 9.00
CA TRP A 4 19.30 -4.68 8.76
C TRP A 4 19.27 -3.83 7.47
N LYS A 5 20.41 -3.30 7.00
CA LYS A 5 20.47 -2.46 5.79
C LYS A 5 20.23 -3.23 4.49
N SER A 6 20.29 -4.56 4.54
CA SER A 6 20.01 -5.44 3.39
C SER A 6 18.74 -6.27 3.59
N ALA A 7 17.97 -5.99 4.65
CA ALA A 7 16.72 -6.69 4.90
C ALA A 7 15.68 -6.32 3.84
N LYS A 8 15.10 -7.33 3.20
CA LYS A 8 14.02 -7.17 2.21
C LYS A 8 12.63 -7.25 2.83
N THR A 9 12.53 -7.80 4.04
CA THR A 9 11.27 -8.03 4.73
C THR A 9 11.32 -7.41 6.10
N LEU A 10 10.29 -6.63 6.43
CA LEU A 10 10.06 -6.10 7.76
C LEU A 10 8.80 -6.72 8.34
N GLN A 11 8.90 -7.25 9.56
CA GLN A 11 7.75 -7.69 10.33
C GLN A 11 7.77 -7.00 11.69
N ILE A 12 6.73 -6.23 12.00
CA ILE A 12 6.57 -5.55 13.29
C ILE A 12 5.19 -5.86 13.84
N SER A 13 5.15 -6.50 15.00
CA SER A 13 3.91 -6.69 15.76
C SER A 13 3.87 -5.71 16.93
N ASN A 14 2.67 -5.41 17.43
CA ASN A 14 2.40 -4.52 18.58
C ASN A 14 2.26 -3.02 18.25
N PHE A 15 1.39 -2.66 17.31
CA PHE A 15 0.85 -1.31 17.06
C PHE A 15 1.82 -0.17 17.38
N VAL A 16 2.82 0.04 16.52
CA VAL A 16 3.81 1.12 16.69
C VAL A 16 3.26 2.48 16.24
N LYS A 17 3.82 3.56 16.77
CA LYS A 17 3.41 4.95 16.47
C LYS A 17 4.52 5.70 15.73
N ASN A 18 4.13 6.73 14.99
CA ASN A 18 5.05 7.71 14.39
C ASN A 18 6.11 7.10 13.47
N VAL A 19 5.72 6.13 12.65
CA VAL A 19 6.64 5.49 11.69
C VAL A 19 6.75 6.35 10.44
N PRO A 20 7.94 6.87 10.10
CA PRO A 20 8.11 7.67 8.88
C PRO A 20 8.03 6.76 7.65
N VAL A 21 7.23 7.13 6.65
CA VAL A 21 7.10 6.35 5.39
C VAL A 21 8.46 6.13 4.72
N GLY A 22 9.35 7.13 4.73
CA GLY A 22 10.70 7.03 4.18
C GLY A 22 11.56 5.93 4.83
N SER A 23 11.23 5.50 6.04
CA SER A 23 11.88 4.35 6.68
C SER A 23 11.38 3.00 6.14
N LEU A 24 10.26 2.98 5.42
CA LEU A 24 9.62 1.77 4.93
C LEU A 24 10.01 1.47 3.48
N ILE A 25 10.33 2.48 2.65
CA ILE A 25 10.46 2.33 1.19
C ILE A 25 11.59 1.38 0.70
N HIS A 26 12.52 0.99 1.56
CA HIS A 26 13.65 0.13 1.19
C HIS A 26 13.33 -1.37 1.31
N PHE A 27 12.21 -1.72 1.94
CA PHE A 27 11.75 -3.10 2.04
C PHE A 27 11.00 -3.50 0.77
N ASN A 28 11.06 -4.78 0.44
CA ASN A 28 10.23 -5.38 -0.60
C ASN A 28 8.87 -5.76 -0.01
N LEU A 29 8.89 -6.31 1.21
CA LEU A 29 7.75 -6.88 1.89
C LEU A 29 7.61 -6.28 3.29
N ILE A 30 6.41 -5.85 3.67
CA ILE A 30 6.13 -5.37 5.02
C ILE A 30 4.87 -6.05 5.53
N LYS A 31 4.94 -6.52 6.78
CA LYS A 31 3.77 -6.85 7.58
C LYS A 31 3.88 -6.13 8.92
N MET A 32 3.02 -5.15 9.17
CA MET A 32 3.14 -4.37 10.40
C MET A 32 1.82 -3.89 11.01
N ASP A 33 1.85 -3.72 12.32
CA ASP A 33 0.77 -3.10 13.07
C ASP A 33 1.12 -1.63 13.37
N LEU A 34 0.33 -0.69 12.87
CA LEU A 34 0.43 0.75 13.18
C LEU A 34 -0.73 1.21 14.04
N PHE A 35 -0.49 2.05 15.04
CA PHE A 35 -1.61 2.58 15.82
C PHE A 35 -2.58 3.40 14.95
N GLU A 36 -2.03 4.13 13.99
CA GLU A 36 -2.75 5.05 13.11
C GLU A 36 -2.12 5.05 11.73
N VAL A 37 -2.97 5.07 10.70
CA VAL A 37 -2.59 5.27 9.30
C VAL A 37 -3.29 6.53 8.84
N SER A 38 -2.53 7.54 8.42
CA SER A 38 -3.12 8.76 7.86
C SER A 38 -3.29 8.68 6.34
N LEU A 39 -4.19 9.49 5.79
CA LEU A 39 -4.33 9.70 4.35
C LEU A 39 -3.01 10.10 3.70
N GLU A 40 -2.24 10.99 4.35
CA GLU A 40 -0.91 11.41 3.87
C GLU A 40 0.05 10.22 3.75
N MET A 41 0.04 9.30 4.73
CA MET A 41 0.85 8.09 4.68
C MET A 41 0.43 7.18 3.52
N ILE A 42 -0.87 6.99 3.29
CA ILE A 42 -1.40 6.21 2.16
C ILE A 42 -0.94 6.81 0.82
N LEU A 43 -1.10 8.12 0.64
CA LEU A 43 -0.69 8.81 -0.58
C LEU A 43 0.83 8.71 -0.80
N SER A 44 1.61 8.85 0.27
CA SER A 44 3.07 8.70 0.21
C SER A 44 3.49 7.28 -0.16
N LEU A 45 2.81 6.26 0.38
CA LEU A 45 3.05 4.86 0.04
C LEU A 45 2.66 4.57 -1.41
N LYS A 46 1.50 5.06 -1.88
CA LYS A 46 1.09 4.95 -3.29
C LYS A 46 2.16 5.49 -4.23
N GLU A 47 2.64 6.71 -3.98
CA GLU A 47 3.70 7.33 -4.79
C GLU A 47 5.02 6.56 -4.70
N ALA A 48 5.37 6.02 -3.53
CA ALA A 48 6.54 5.19 -3.37
C ALA A 48 6.45 3.89 -4.20
N PHE A 49 5.31 3.19 -4.15
CA PHE A 49 5.08 1.98 -4.95
C PHE A 49 5.13 2.27 -6.45
N LEU A 50 4.59 3.39 -6.91
CA LEU A 50 4.63 3.76 -8.33
C LEU A 50 6.07 4.03 -8.83
N ARG A 51 6.95 4.53 -7.97
CA ARG A 51 8.34 4.87 -8.32
C ARG A 51 9.34 3.76 -8.06
N SER A 52 8.98 2.81 -7.20
CA SER A 52 9.91 1.84 -6.63
C SER A 52 9.60 0.42 -7.11
N PRO A 53 10.38 -0.13 -8.05
CA PRO A 53 10.11 -1.45 -8.63
C PRO A 53 10.35 -2.61 -7.65
N HIS A 54 11.07 -2.40 -6.53
CA HIS A 54 11.33 -3.46 -5.56
C HIS A 54 10.26 -3.59 -4.47
N MET A 55 9.39 -2.59 -4.29
CA MET A 55 8.27 -2.66 -3.36
C MET A 55 7.20 -3.58 -3.95
N MET A 56 6.92 -4.68 -3.25
CA MET A 56 6.07 -5.76 -3.74
C MET A 56 4.77 -5.90 -2.96
N ASN A 57 4.82 -5.97 -1.63
CA ASN A 57 3.62 -6.22 -0.83
C ASN A 57 3.75 -5.63 0.59
N TYR A 58 2.86 -4.71 0.95
CA TYR A 58 2.82 -4.04 2.26
C TYR A 58 1.45 -4.28 2.87
N GLU A 59 1.39 -5.12 3.89
CA GLU A 59 0.21 -5.36 4.72
C GLU A 59 0.35 -4.57 6.02
N ILE A 60 -0.54 -3.60 6.24
CA ILE A 60 -0.47 -2.73 7.42
C ILE A 60 -1.82 -2.79 8.15
N SER A 61 -1.83 -3.39 9.33
CA SER A 61 -2.99 -3.33 10.22
C SER A 61 -2.97 -2.04 11.04
N PHE A 62 -4.14 -1.46 11.29
CA PHE A 62 -4.26 -0.23 12.06
C PHE A 62 -5.44 -0.20 13.04
N ARG A 63 -5.40 0.73 14.01
CA ARG A 63 -6.54 0.98 14.92
C ARG A 63 -7.36 2.21 14.56
N LYS A 64 -6.74 3.19 13.91
CA LYS A 64 -7.36 4.45 13.50
C LYS A 64 -6.89 4.85 12.11
N SER A 65 -7.79 5.45 11.36
CA SER A 65 -7.48 6.09 10.07
C SER A 65 -8.39 7.30 9.88
N ASP A 66 -7.86 8.35 9.27
CA ASP A 66 -8.60 9.52 8.80
C ASP A 66 -8.87 9.46 7.28
N ALA A 67 -8.48 8.36 6.61
CA ALA A 67 -8.48 8.31 5.16
C ALA A 67 -9.81 7.87 4.55
N GLU A 68 -10.58 7.03 5.24
CA GLU A 68 -11.75 6.32 4.69
C GLU A 68 -12.72 7.25 3.94
N GLU A 69 -13.05 8.39 4.54
CA GLU A 69 -14.00 9.36 3.97
C GLU A 69 -13.49 10.09 2.72
N HIS A 70 -12.18 10.09 2.47
CA HIS A 70 -11.54 10.83 1.38
C HIS A 70 -11.10 9.95 0.20
N LEU A 71 -11.01 8.63 0.38
CA LEU A 71 -10.45 7.74 -0.64
C LEU A 71 -11.32 7.70 -1.90
N VAL A 72 -12.65 7.67 -1.75
CA VAL A 72 -13.58 7.68 -2.89
C VAL A 72 -13.49 8.99 -3.67
N GLU A 73 -13.35 10.12 -2.99
CA GLU A 73 -13.19 11.42 -3.65
C GLU A 73 -11.86 11.51 -4.44
N LEU A 74 -10.79 10.92 -3.89
CA LEU A 74 -9.46 10.99 -4.48
C LEU A 74 -9.24 9.96 -5.60
N PHE A 75 -9.73 8.74 -5.43
CA PHE A 75 -9.45 7.62 -6.34
C PHE A 75 -10.65 7.25 -7.22
N GLY A 76 -11.83 7.78 -6.90
CA GLY A 76 -13.11 7.41 -7.52
C GLY A 76 -13.73 6.19 -6.85
N GLU A 77 -14.80 5.69 -7.47
CA GLU A 77 -15.48 4.46 -7.01
C GLU A 77 -14.48 3.30 -6.92
N ASP A 78 -14.58 2.58 -5.82
CA ASP A 78 -13.84 1.37 -5.54
C ASP A 78 -14.42 0.16 -6.28
N PHE A 79 -13.61 -0.88 -6.40
CA PHE A 79 -14.04 -2.16 -6.91
C PHE A 79 -14.37 -3.09 -5.73
N GLU A 80 -15.67 -3.42 -5.55
CA GLU A 80 -16.22 -4.36 -4.55
C GLU A 80 -16.25 -3.91 -3.07
N LEU A 81 -16.73 -4.80 -2.19
CA LEU A 81 -17.05 -4.57 -0.77
C LEU A 81 -15.84 -4.27 0.14
N GLU A 82 -14.61 -4.55 -0.30
CA GLU A 82 -13.36 -4.34 0.47
C GLU A 82 -12.52 -3.16 -0.05
N SER A 83 -13.16 -2.28 -0.82
CA SER A 83 -12.60 -1.04 -1.34
C SER A 83 -11.21 -1.20 -1.97
N PHE A 84 -11.18 -1.79 -3.17
CA PHE A 84 -9.97 -1.94 -3.97
C PHE A 84 -9.87 -0.88 -5.07
N TRP A 85 -8.67 -0.33 -5.24
CA TRP A 85 -8.26 0.50 -6.36
C TRP A 85 -7.03 -0.07 -7.05
N TYR A 86 -6.90 0.18 -8.34
CA TYR A 86 -5.78 -0.28 -9.15
C TYR A 86 -5.12 0.92 -9.84
N PHE A 87 -3.81 1.08 -9.69
CA PHE A 87 -3.06 2.18 -10.28
C PHE A 87 -2.08 1.66 -11.34
N GLY A 88 -2.12 2.26 -12.52
CA GLY A 88 -1.13 2.01 -13.56
C GLY A 88 0.24 2.53 -13.13
N ILE A 89 1.29 1.75 -13.42
CA ILE A 89 2.67 2.19 -13.21
C ILE A 89 3.17 2.83 -14.51
N PRO A 90 3.74 4.05 -14.47
CA PRO A 90 4.33 4.65 -15.66
C PRO A 90 5.38 3.73 -16.31
N ASP A 91 5.27 3.57 -17.63
CA ASP A 91 6.18 2.75 -18.47
C ASP A 91 6.23 1.24 -18.16
N ASP A 92 5.39 0.73 -17.25
CA ASP A 92 5.22 -0.70 -16.97
C ASP A 92 3.83 -1.16 -17.42
N LEU A 93 3.80 -1.90 -18.53
CA LEU A 93 2.57 -2.42 -19.12
C LEU A 93 2.14 -3.76 -18.51
N GLU A 94 3.03 -4.42 -17.77
CA GLU A 94 2.84 -5.78 -17.25
C GLU A 94 2.33 -5.77 -15.81
N ASN A 95 2.64 -4.74 -15.02
CA ASN A 95 2.24 -4.65 -13.63
C ASN A 95 1.30 -3.48 -13.35
N VAL A 96 0.56 -3.59 -12.25
CA VAL A 96 -0.20 -2.50 -11.62
C VAL A 96 -0.01 -2.54 -10.11
N ILE A 97 -0.36 -1.46 -9.43
CA ILE A 97 -0.44 -1.43 -7.97
C ILE A 97 -1.89 -1.62 -7.56
N SER A 98 -2.19 -2.69 -6.85
CA SER A 98 -3.44 -2.87 -6.12
C SER A 98 -3.32 -2.19 -4.76
N PHE A 99 -4.36 -1.45 -4.38
CA PHE A 99 -4.53 -0.88 -3.06
C PHE A 99 -5.88 -1.29 -2.50
N GLY A 100 -5.88 -1.97 -1.36
CA GLY A 100 -7.09 -2.31 -0.61
C GLY A 100 -7.15 -1.54 0.69
N PHE A 101 -8.34 -1.05 1.04
CA PHE A 101 -8.60 -0.38 2.32
C PHE A 101 -9.74 -1.08 3.06
N GLY A 102 -9.40 -1.79 4.12
CA GLY A 102 -10.36 -2.41 5.02
C GLY A 102 -10.55 -1.62 6.31
N SER A 103 -11.50 -2.05 7.14
CA SER A 103 -11.84 -1.38 8.42
C SER A 103 -10.66 -1.22 9.40
N ASN A 104 -9.66 -2.10 9.32
CA ASN A 104 -8.50 -2.11 10.22
C ASN A 104 -7.20 -2.50 9.51
N PHE A 105 -7.15 -2.42 8.19
CA PHE A 105 -5.93 -2.70 7.44
C PHE A 105 -5.91 -1.95 6.11
N ILE A 106 -4.70 -1.72 5.62
CA ILE A 106 -4.44 -1.41 4.22
C ILE A 106 -3.52 -2.45 3.62
N VAL A 107 -3.67 -2.68 2.32
CA VAL A 107 -2.72 -3.47 1.54
C VAL A 107 -2.29 -2.69 0.32
N PHE A 108 -0.99 -2.64 0.06
CA PHE A 108 -0.44 -2.26 -1.24
C PHE A 108 0.27 -3.46 -1.83
N GLU A 109 -0.06 -3.81 -3.06
CA GLU A 109 0.56 -4.95 -3.74
C GLU A 109 0.85 -4.64 -5.20
N ARG A 110 2.05 -4.99 -5.67
CA ARG A 110 2.37 -5.01 -7.09
C ARG A 110 1.94 -6.35 -7.67
N ILE A 111 0.94 -6.30 -8.56
CA ILE A 111 0.36 -7.48 -9.20
C ILE A 111 0.52 -7.41 -10.72
N LEU A 112 0.42 -8.56 -11.39
CA LEU A 112 0.35 -8.58 -12.85
C LEU A 112 -0.96 -7.93 -13.33
N ARG A 113 -0.88 -7.14 -14.39
CA ARG A 113 -2.02 -6.43 -14.98
C ARG A 113 -3.11 -7.39 -15.44
N ASN A 114 -2.75 -8.58 -15.89
CA ASN A 114 -3.69 -9.59 -16.39
C ASN A 114 -4.51 -10.30 -15.29
N ILE A 115 -4.15 -10.14 -14.01
CA ILE A 115 -4.94 -10.65 -12.88
C ILE A 115 -5.85 -9.60 -12.25
N VAL A 116 -5.83 -8.37 -12.76
CA VAL A 116 -6.82 -7.34 -12.38
C VAL A 116 -8.23 -7.85 -12.75
N PRO A 117 -9.20 -7.81 -11.83
CA PRO A 117 -10.55 -8.27 -12.10
C PRO A 117 -11.19 -7.59 -13.30
N ILE A 118 -11.95 -8.36 -14.09
CA ILE A 118 -12.71 -7.83 -15.22
C ILE A 118 -13.73 -6.80 -14.71
N GLY A 119 -13.69 -5.59 -15.26
CA GLY A 119 -14.56 -4.48 -14.87
C GLY A 119 -13.94 -3.51 -13.87
N ALA A 120 -12.80 -3.85 -13.26
CA ALA A 120 -12.06 -2.90 -12.44
C ALA A 120 -11.42 -1.80 -13.29
N ARG A 121 -11.45 -0.56 -12.80
CA ARG A 121 -10.78 0.58 -13.43
C ARG A 121 -9.32 0.61 -13.00
N ILE A 122 -8.42 0.73 -13.97
CA ILE A 122 -7.00 1.05 -13.73
C ILE A 122 -6.85 2.57 -13.88
N LEU A 123 -6.44 3.22 -12.79
CA LEU A 123 -6.24 4.67 -12.64
C LEU A 123 -4.88 5.11 -13.18
#